data_AF-A0A0K1Q4K7-F1
#
_entry.id   AF-A0A0K1Q4K7-F1
#
_cell.length_a   1.000
_cell.length_b   1.000
_cell.length_c   1.000
_cell.angle_alpha   90.00
_cell.angle_beta   90.00
_cell.angle_gamma   90.00
#
_symmetry.space_group_name_H-M   'P 1'
#
loop_
_entity.id
_entity.type
_entity.pdbx_description
1 polymer ?
#
loop_
_entity_poly.entity_id
_entity_poly.type
_entity_poly.pdbx_seq_one_letter_code
_entity_poly.pdbx_strand_id
1 'polypeptide(L)'
;MLYRIVLVLKLVSVLAYGGGLVAAFVASAPEERRRAVHKVASPALLAIWVTGYGLASMLRISLMELWLLGSLVLSLASQIALVRAVAKPERSRADFWAATVPLVLVVMLMVFRPTWDLLRSR
;
A
#
# COMPACT_ATOMS: atom_id res chain seq x y z
N MET A 1 5.39 22.20 -11.87
CA MET A 1 5.49 22.22 -10.38
C MET A 1 4.57 21.20 -9.73
N LEU A 2 3.28 21.16 -10.09
CA LEU A 2 2.28 20.21 -9.56
C LEU A 2 2.73 18.73 -9.57
N TYR A 3 3.26 18.24 -10.69
CA TYR A 3 3.76 16.86 -10.80
C TYR A 3 4.77 16.48 -9.69
N ARG A 4 5.73 17.36 -9.41
CA ARG A 4 6.75 17.14 -8.36
C ARG A 4 6.12 17.12 -6.97
N ILE A 5 5.13 17.97 -6.71
CA ILE A 5 4.38 17.99 -5.45
C ILE A 5 3.66 16.66 -5.25
N VAL A 6 2.98 16.16 -6.29
CA VAL A 6 2.27 14.87 -6.20
C VAL A 6 3.24 13.70 -5.97
N LEU A 7 4.43 13.71 -6.60
CA LEU A 7 5.47 12.71 -6.32
C LEU A 7 5.93 12.73 -4.85
N VAL A 8 6.20 13.91 -4.30
CA VAL A 8 6.60 14.05 -2.90
C VAL A 8 5.48 13.56 -1.97
N LEU A 9 4.23 13.96 -2.23
CA LEU A 9 3.07 13.48 -1.46
C LEU A 9 2.91 11.97 -1.55
N LYS A 10 3.09 11.38 -2.74
CA LYS A 10 3.07 9.93 -2.95
C LYS A 10 4.15 9.25 -2.10
N LEU A 11 5.38 9.76 -2.13
CA LEU A 11 6.50 9.22 -1.37
C LEU A 11 6.23 9.27 0.14
N VAL A 12 5.82 10.43 0.66
CA VAL A 12 5.48 10.61 2.09
C VAL A 12 4.37 9.64 2.49
N SER A 13 3.37 9.46 1.64
CA SER A 13 2.26 8.52 1.91
C SER A 13 2.74 7.06 1.95
N VAL A 14 3.63 6.65 1.04
CA VAL A 14 4.24 5.30 1.06
C VAL A 14 5.06 5.08 2.34
N LEU A 15 5.87 6.07 2.73
CA LEU A 15 6.66 6.01 3.96
C LEU A 15 5.77 5.96 5.21
N ALA A 16 4.70 6.76 5.25
CA ALA A 16 3.73 6.75 6.34
C ALA A 16 3.02 5.39 6.45
N TYR A 17 2.66 4.77 5.32
CA TYR A 17 2.07 3.43 5.31
C TYR A 17 3.04 2.39 5.85
N GLY A 18 4.27 2.35 5.34
CA GLY A 18 5.31 1.42 5.80
C GLY A 18 5.64 1.62 7.28
N GLY A 19 5.77 2.87 7.73
CA GLY A 19 5.99 3.20 9.13
C GLY A 19 4.83 2.79 10.03
N GLY A 20 3.59 3.03 9.61
CA GLY A 20 2.38 2.59 10.33
C GLY A 20 2.29 1.06 10.44
N LEU A 21 2.67 0.33 9.39
CA LEU A 21 2.78 -1.13 9.40
C LEU A 21 3.81 -1.57 10.44
N VAL A 22 5.05 -1.07 10.37
CA VAL A 22 6.10 -1.44 11.33
C VAL A 22 5.68 -1.11 12.77
N ALA A 23 5.14 0.09 13.00
CA ALA A 23 4.68 0.52 14.32
C ALA A 23 3.55 -0.39 14.87
N ALA A 24 2.66 -0.90 14.03
CA ALA A 24 1.59 -1.81 14.45
C ALA A 24 2.09 -3.16 15.01
N PHE A 25 3.32 -3.57 14.64
CA PHE A 25 3.94 -4.81 15.12
C PHE A 25 5.00 -4.58 16.20
N VAL A 26 5.63 -3.41 16.23
CA VAL A 26 6.63 -3.05 17.26
C VAL A 26 5.98 -2.53 18.54
N ALA A 27 4.91 -1.75 18.45
CA ALA A 27 4.29 -1.09 19.61
C ALA A 27 3.73 -2.09 20.62
N SER A 28 4.11 -1.92 21.89
CA SER A 28 3.74 -2.82 23.01
C SER A 28 2.28 -2.68 23.42
N ALA A 29 1.74 -1.46 23.43
CA ALA A 29 0.37 -1.22 23.85
C ALA A 29 -0.63 -1.51 22.72
N PRO A 30 -1.73 -2.24 22.98
CA PRO A 30 -2.79 -2.47 21.98
C PRO A 30 -3.36 -1.19 21.37
N GLU A 31 -3.49 -0.13 22.18
CA GLU A 31 -3.98 1.17 21.73
C GLU A 31 -3.02 1.87 20.77
N GLU A 32 -1.71 1.75 20.98
CA GLU A 32 -0.69 2.30 20.08
C GLU A 32 -0.71 1.57 18.73
N ARG A 33 -0.87 0.25 18.75
CA ARG A 33 -1.00 -0.57 17.53
C ARG A 33 -2.21 -0.13 16.70
N ARG A 34 -3.37 0.05 17.34
CA ARG A 34 -4.59 0.55 16.68
C ARG A 34 -4.42 1.95 16.14
N ARG A 35 -3.77 2.85 16.89
CA ARG A 35 -3.47 4.21 16.41
C ARG A 35 -2.55 4.19 15.19
N ALA A 36 -1.50 3.37 15.21
CA ALA A 36 -0.59 3.22 14.07
C ALA A 36 -1.35 2.79 12.80
N VAL A 37 -2.30 1.87 12.92
CA VAL A 37 -3.09 1.43 11.75
C VAL A 37 -4.13 2.47 11.35
N HIS A 38 -5.02 2.89 12.26
CA HIS A 38 -6.18 3.70 11.90
C HIS A 38 -5.88 5.19 11.71
N LYS A 39 -4.87 5.73 12.41
CA LYS A 39 -4.50 7.15 12.29
C LYS A 39 -3.36 7.41 11.32
N VAL A 40 -2.57 6.39 10.96
CA VAL A 40 -1.41 6.54 10.06
C VAL A 40 -1.55 5.67 8.82
N ALA A 41 -1.54 4.34 8.96
CA ALA A 41 -1.51 3.45 7.78
C ALA A 41 -2.76 3.57 6.89
N SER A 42 -3.97 3.56 7.46
CA SER A 42 -5.23 3.69 6.72
C SER A 42 -5.32 4.99 5.90
N PRO A 43 -5.15 6.19 6.49
CA PRO A 43 -5.19 7.44 5.71
C PRO A 43 -4.01 7.55 4.73
N ALA A 44 -2.84 7.02 5.09
CA ALA A 44 -1.70 6.97 4.18
C ALA A 44 -2.00 6.14 2.93
N LEU A 45 -2.67 4.99 3.06
CA LEU A 45 -3.08 4.17 1.92
C LEU A 45 -4.03 4.92 0.99
N LEU A 46 -5.00 5.65 1.56
CA LEU A 46 -5.89 6.49 0.77
C LEU A 46 -5.10 7.56 0.01
N ALA A 47 -4.17 8.23 0.68
CA ALA A 47 -3.31 9.23 0.06
C ALA A 47 -2.41 8.63 -1.03
N ILE A 48 -1.89 7.41 -0.85
CA ILE A 48 -1.16 6.66 -1.88
C ILE A 48 -2.05 6.50 -3.12
N TRP A 49 -3.30 6.10 -2.97
CA TRP A 49 -4.20 5.88 -4.12
C TRP A 49 -4.59 7.17 -4.81
N VAL A 50 -4.98 8.21 -4.05
CA VAL A 50 -5.34 9.52 -4.61
C VAL A 50 -4.18 10.12 -5.41
N THR A 51 -2.97 10.14 -4.83
CA THR A 51 -1.78 10.65 -5.52
C THR A 51 -1.36 9.76 -6.69
N GLY A 52 -1.51 8.44 -6.56
CA GLY A 52 -1.23 7.47 -7.63
C GLY A 52 -2.15 7.66 -8.84
N TYR A 53 -3.45 7.80 -8.61
CA TYR A 53 -4.44 8.10 -9.63
C TYR A 53 -4.14 9.44 -10.32
N GLY A 54 -3.81 10.46 -9.52
CA GLY A 54 -3.39 11.76 -10.04
C GLY A 54 -2.17 11.66 -10.98
N LEU A 55 -1.15 10.90 -10.59
CA LEU A 55 0.03 10.66 -11.43
C LEU A 55 -0.30 9.88 -12.70
N ALA A 56 -1.09 8.81 -12.60
CA ALA A 56 -1.51 8.04 -13.76
C ALA A 56 -2.27 8.91 -14.78
N SER A 57 -3.15 9.78 -14.28
CA SER A 57 -3.91 10.73 -15.10
C SER A 57 -2.99 11.75 -15.80
N MET A 58 -2.01 12.32 -15.07
CA MET A 58 -1.02 13.26 -15.64
C MET A 58 -0.13 12.60 -16.70
N LEU A 59 0.19 11.32 -16.54
CA LEU A 59 1.02 10.54 -17.45
C LEU A 59 0.23 9.84 -18.57
N ARG A 60 -1.10 10.04 -18.62
CA ARG A 60 -2.03 9.37 -19.56
C ARG A 60 -1.90 7.84 -19.56
N ILE A 61 -1.63 7.27 -18.40
CA ILE A 61 -1.57 5.82 -18.22
C ILE A 61 -2.99 5.30 -17.96
N SER A 62 -3.37 4.21 -18.64
CA SER A 62 -4.64 3.55 -18.40
C SER A 62 -4.71 3.01 -16.96
N LEU A 63 -5.79 3.33 -16.25
CA LEU A 63 -6.00 2.85 -14.89
C LEU A 63 -6.30 1.34 -14.83
N MET A 64 -6.66 0.77 -15.97
CA MET A 64 -6.97 -0.64 -16.10
C MET A 64 -5.73 -1.49 -16.31
N GLU A 65 -4.52 -0.92 -16.36
CA GLU A 65 -3.29 -1.71 -16.49
C GLU A 65 -3.18 -2.76 -15.39
N LEU A 66 -2.69 -3.94 -15.76
CA LEU A 66 -2.60 -5.10 -14.88
C LEU A 66 -1.81 -4.79 -13.60
N TRP A 67 -0.70 -4.07 -13.71
CA TRP A 67 0.09 -3.67 -12.56
C TRP A 67 -0.64 -2.69 -11.62
N LEU A 68 -1.49 -1.80 -12.16
CA LEU A 68 -2.30 -0.88 -11.36
C LEU A 68 -3.41 -1.63 -10.63
N LEU A 69 -4.20 -2.43 -11.34
CA LEU A 69 -5.28 -3.22 -10.75
C LEU A 69 -4.74 -4.25 -9.74
N GLY A 70 -3.67 -4.96 -10.10
CA GLY A 70 -3.01 -5.90 -9.20
C GLY A 70 -2.47 -5.22 -7.95
N SER A 71 -1.86 -4.03 -8.09
CA SER A 71 -1.41 -3.27 -6.93
C SER A 71 -2.56 -2.78 -6.04
N LEU A 72 -3.72 -2.46 -6.61
CA LEU A 72 -4.93 -2.10 -5.85
C LEU A 72 -5.36 -3.25 -4.96
N VAL A 73 -5.59 -4.41 -5.56
CA VAL A 73 -6.03 -5.61 -4.83
C VAL A 73 -5.03 -5.99 -3.74
N LEU A 74 -3.73 -6.01 -4.06
CA LEU A 74 -2.69 -6.39 -3.10
C LEU A 74 -2.54 -5.36 -1.97
N SER A 75 -2.65 -4.07 -2.27
CA SER A 75 -2.57 -3.02 -1.24
C SER A 75 -3.76 -3.07 -0.28
N LEU A 76 -4.96 -3.37 -0.79
CA LEU A 76 -6.14 -3.61 0.04
C LEU A 76 -6.00 -4.89 0.87
N ALA A 77 -5.46 -5.97 0.29
CA ALA A 77 -5.17 -7.20 1.01
C ALA A 77 -4.17 -6.97 2.16
N SER A 78 -3.08 -6.23 1.91
CA SER A 78 -2.13 -5.78 2.94
C SER A 78 -2.86 -5.05 4.07
N GLN A 79 -3.74 -4.11 3.73
CA GLN A 79 -4.46 -3.31 4.72
C GLN A 79 -5.46 -4.12 5.53
N ILE A 80 -6.20 -5.03 4.89
CA ILE A 80 -7.14 -5.91 5.59
C ILE A 80 -6.39 -6.82 6.56
N ALA A 81 -5.25 -7.39 6.14
CA ALA A 81 -4.39 -8.18 7.01
C ALA A 81 -3.89 -7.35 8.20
N LEU A 82 -3.44 -6.11 7.96
CA LEU A 82 -2.96 -5.21 8.99
C LEU A 82 -4.05 -4.84 10.01
N VAL A 83 -5.27 -4.51 9.54
CA VAL A 83 -6.42 -4.20 10.41
C VAL A 83 -6.83 -5.43 11.23
N ARG A 84 -6.86 -6.62 10.62
CA ARG A 84 -7.12 -7.88 11.34
C ARG A 84 -6.05 -8.18 12.39
N ALA A 85 -4.79 -7.89 12.10
CA ALA A 85 -3.68 -8.12 13.02
C ALA A 85 -3.80 -7.29 14.31
N VAL A 86 -4.28 -6.03 14.21
CA VAL A 86 -4.46 -5.16 15.39
C VAL A 86 -5.80 -5.36 16.11
N ALA A 87 -6.74 -6.06 15.49
CA ALA A 87 -7.97 -6.50 16.16
C ALA A 87 -7.71 -7.66 17.13
N LYS A 88 -6.69 -8.50 16.87
CA LYS A 88 -6.31 -9.62 17.74
C LYS A 88 -5.45 -9.16 18.92
N PRO A 89 -5.67 -9.72 20.13
CA PRO A 89 -4.82 -9.44 21.28
C PRO A 89 -3.41 -10.02 21.11
N GLU A 90 -3.29 -11.21 20.51
CA GLU A 90 -2.01 -11.89 20.31
C GLU A 90 -1.30 -11.43 19.03
N ARG A 91 0.04 -11.37 19.09
CA ARG A 91 0.88 -11.10 17.92
C ARG A 91 1.20 -12.40 17.22
N SER A 92 0.79 -12.53 15.96
CA SER A 92 1.20 -13.66 15.12
C SER A 92 2.22 -13.21 14.07
N ARG A 93 3.31 -13.97 13.92
CA ARG A 93 4.25 -13.82 12.80
C ARG A 93 3.55 -14.06 11.47
N ALA A 94 2.51 -14.90 11.43
CA ALA A 94 1.73 -15.13 10.23
C ALA A 94 0.96 -13.86 9.81
N ASP A 95 0.42 -13.10 10.77
CA ASP A 95 -0.29 -11.84 10.48
C ASP A 95 0.68 -10.77 9.95
N PHE A 96 1.92 -10.74 10.44
CA PHE A 96 2.99 -9.87 9.91
C PHE A 96 3.30 -10.19 8.45
N TRP A 97 3.51 -11.47 8.13
CA TRP A 97 3.77 -11.88 6.75
C TRP A 97 2.55 -11.66 5.84
N ALA A 98 1.34 -11.89 6.33
CA ALA A 98 0.11 -11.64 5.59
C ALA A 98 -0.07 -10.15 5.22
N ALA A 99 0.41 -9.21 6.04
CA ALA A 99 0.42 -7.79 5.71
C ALA A 99 1.61 -7.40 4.83
N THR A 100 2.80 -7.94 5.11
CA THR A 100 4.05 -7.52 4.44
C THR A 100 4.18 -8.09 3.03
N VAL A 101 3.81 -9.36 2.81
CA VAL A 101 3.96 -10.03 1.51
C VAL A 101 3.17 -9.32 0.40
N PRO A 102 1.88 -8.96 0.57
CA PRO A 102 1.16 -8.22 -0.45
C PRO A 102 1.80 -6.86 -0.74
N LEU A 103 2.36 -6.17 0.26
CA LEU A 103 3.07 -4.91 0.05
C LEU A 103 4.33 -5.08 -0.82
N VAL A 104 5.12 -6.13 -0.56
CA VAL A 104 6.29 -6.46 -1.38
C VAL A 104 5.86 -6.77 -2.81
N LEU A 105 4.78 -7.53 -3.00
CA LEU A 105 4.23 -7.81 -4.33
C LEU A 105 3.73 -6.55 -5.04
N VAL A 106 3.15 -5.58 -4.33
CA VAL A 106 2.81 -4.26 -4.90
C VAL A 106 4.06 -3.58 -5.46
N VAL A 107 5.16 -3.56 -4.70
CA VAL A 107 6.42 -2.97 -5.17
C VAL A 107 6.94 -3.71 -6.40
N MET A 108 6.90 -5.05 -6.40
CA MET A 108 7.31 -5.84 -7.57
C MET A 108 6.45 -5.51 -8.80
N LEU A 109 5.12 -5.43 -8.67
CA LEU A 109 4.24 -5.02 -9.78
C LEU A 109 4.57 -3.62 -10.30
N MET A 110 4.90 -2.68 -9.42
CA MET A 110 5.25 -1.30 -9.78
C MET A 110 6.62 -1.18 -10.47
N VAL A 111 7.54 -2.11 -10.18
CA VAL A 111 8.88 -2.19 -10.79
C VAL A 111 8.81 -2.87 -12.15
N PHE A 112 8.21 -4.06 -12.22
CA PHE A 112 8.13 -4.82 -13.47
C PHE A 112 7.08 -4.29 -14.44
N ARG A 113 6.05 -3.59 -13.93
CA ARG A 113 4.95 -2.97 -14.69
C ARG A 113 4.38 -3.87 -15.78
N PRO A 114 3.96 -5.11 -15.45
CA PRO A 114 3.33 -5.96 -16.46
C PRO A 114 2.09 -5.27 -17.04
N THR A 115 2.05 -5.14 -18.37
CA THR A 115 0.92 -4.58 -19.11
C THR A 115 0.10 -5.70 -19.76
N TRP A 116 -1.15 -5.42 -20.10
CA TRP A 116 -2.00 -6.40 -20.80
C TRP A 116 -1.47 -6.77 -22.19
N ASP A 117 -0.76 -5.86 -22.83
CA ASP A 117 -0.22 -6.07 -24.18
C ASP A 117 0.92 -7.08 -24.15
N LEU A 118 1.75 -7.04 -23.11
CA LEU A 118 2.80 -8.04 -22.87
C LEU A 118 2.22 -9.44 -22.69
N LEU A 119 1.07 -9.55 -21.99
CA LEU A 119 0.43 -10.84 -21.74
C LEU A 119 -0.30 -11.39 -22.97
N ARG A 120 -0.88 -10.53 -23.81
CA ARG A 120 -1.56 -10.91 -25.06
C ARG A 120 -0.62 -11.28 -26.21
N SER A 121 0.65 -10.87 -26.12
CA SER A 121 1.69 -11.14 -27.14
C SER A 121 2.38 -12.49 -27.00
N ARG A 122 2.02 -13.29 -25.98
CA ARG A 122 2.48 -14.66 -25.76
C ARG A 122 1.33 -15.64 -26.00
#